data_AF-A0A0C2F1L9-F1
#
_entry.id   AF-A0A0C2F1L9-F1
#
_cell.length_a   1.000
_cell.length_b   1.000
_cell.length_c   1.000
_cell.angle_alpha   90.00
_cell.angle_beta   90.00
_cell.angle_gamma   90.00
#
_symmetry.space_group_name_H-M   'P 1'
#
loop_
_entity.id
_entity.type
_entity.pdbx_description
1 polymer ?
#
loop_
_entity_poly.entity_id
_entity_poly.type
_entity_poly.pdbx_seq_one_letter_code
_entity_poly.pdbx_strand_id
1 'polypeptide(L)'
;MHNGMLLSLNFGITNYYLLCCRVTNVNIIERHFSRLWTECQNCAKTMHDKVNCSARDCPIYYMREKVRGDLREAHSALERFGVPSW
;
A
#
# COMPACT_ATOMS: atom_id res chain seq x y z
N MET A 1 -36.37 -13.19 -15.33
CA MET A 1 -35.19 -12.67 -16.09
C MET A 1 -34.73 -11.28 -15.63
N HIS A 2 -35.59 -10.42 -15.08
CA HIS A 2 -35.20 -9.07 -14.59
C HIS A 2 -34.29 -9.06 -13.33
N ASN A 3 -34.37 -10.05 -12.43
CA ASN A 3 -33.54 -10.10 -11.22
C ASN A 3 -32.04 -10.36 -11.49
N GLY A 4 -31.69 -11.03 -12.59
CA GLY A 4 -30.29 -11.33 -12.92
C GLY A 4 -29.48 -10.10 -13.34
N MET A 5 -30.12 -9.13 -13.99
CA MET A 5 -29.48 -7.88 -14.43
C MET A 5 -29.21 -6.91 -13.27
N LEU A 6 -30.10 -6.89 -12.26
CA LEU A 6 -29.86 -6.11 -11.04
C LEU A 6 -28.73 -6.72 -10.20
N LEU A 7 -28.62 -8.05 -10.12
CA LEU A 7 -27.53 -8.73 -9.41
C LEU A 7 -26.16 -8.49 -10.06
N SER A 8 -26.06 -8.52 -11.39
CA SER A 8 -24.80 -8.24 -12.10
C SER A 8 -24.37 -6.78 -11.99
N LEU A 9 -25.31 -5.82 -12.04
CA LEU A 9 -25.02 -4.40 -11.80
C LEU A 9 -24.57 -4.14 -10.35
N ASN A 10 -25.25 -4.73 -9.36
CA ASN A 10 -24.84 -4.61 -7.96
C ASN A 10 -23.45 -5.25 -7.72
N PHE A 11 -23.12 -6.35 -8.40
CA PHE A 11 -21.79 -6.95 -8.34
C PHE A 11 -20.70 -6.04 -8.94
N GLY A 12 -20.97 -5.40 -10.08
CA GLY A 12 -20.05 -4.43 -10.68
C GLY A 12 -19.83 -3.19 -9.82
N ILE A 13 -20.90 -2.66 -9.25
CA ILE A 13 -20.87 -1.47 -8.36
C ILE A 13 -20.10 -1.79 -7.07
N THR A 14 -20.39 -2.92 -6.42
CA THR A 14 -19.67 -3.35 -5.21
C THR A 14 -18.19 -3.59 -5.47
N ASN A 15 -17.82 -4.14 -6.63
CA ASN A 15 -16.42 -4.33 -7.01
C ASN A 15 -15.69 -2.99 -7.24
N TYR A 16 -16.33 -2.02 -7.88
CA TYR A 16 -15.77 -0.66 -8.07
C TYR A 16 -15.50 0.06 -6.75
N TYR A 17 -16.46 0.07 -5.82
CA TYR A 17 -16.25 0.66 -4.50
C TYR A 17 -15.15 -0.07 -3.71
N LEU A 18 -15.10 -1.39 -3.78
CA LEU A 18 -14.04 -2.18 -3.14
C LEU A 18 -12.65 -1.87 -3.71
N LEU A 19 -12.53 -1.72 -5.02
CA LEU A 19 -11.29 -1.32 -5.68
C LEU A 19 -10.84 0.07 -5.19
N CYS A 20 -11.74 1.06 -5.19
CA CYS A 20 -11.46 2.41 -4.71
C CYS A 20 -10.97 2.40 -3.25
N CYS A 21 -11.65 1.67 -2.36
CA CYS A 21 -11.22 1.51 -0.97
C CYS A 21 -9.81 0.89 -0.85
N ARG A 22 -9.47 -0.08 -1.70
CA ARG A 22 -8.12 -0.68 -1.68
C ARG A 22 -7.04 0.24 -2.24
N VAL A 23 -7.33 0.96 -3.33
CA VAL A 23 -6.41 1.94 -3.91
C VAL A 23 -6.14 3.08 -2.93
N THR A 24 -7.16 3.56 -2.22
CA THR A 24 -6.98 4.60 -1.19
C THR A 24 -6.16 4.08 -0.01
N ASN A 25 -6.35 2.82 0.41
CA ASN A 25 -5.53 2.20 1.45
C ASN A 25 -4.05 2.09 1.05
N VAL A 26 -3.74 1.61 -0.15
CA VAL A 26 -2.36 1.54 -0.66
C VAL A 26 -1.71 2.93 -0.67
N ASN A 27 -2.41 3.94 -1.17
CA ASN A 27 -1.93 5.32 -1.17
C ASN A 27 -1.57 5.85 0.24
N ILE A 28 -2.33 5.48 1.27
CA ILE A 28 -2.04 5.90 2.65
C ILE A 28 -0.76 5.24 3.14
N ILE A 29 -0.60 3.94 2.89
CA ILE A 29 0.57 3.16 3.33
C ILE A 29 1.83 3.62 2.58
N GLU A 30 1.75 3.85 1.27
CA GLU A 30 2.85 4.38 0.45
C GLU A 30 3.35 5.74 0.95
N ARG A 31 2.43 6.65 1.27
CA ARG A 31 2.82 7.95 1.85
C ARG A 31 3.51 7.78 3.20
N HIS A 32 3.05 6.84 4.03
CA HIS A 32 3.69 6.58 5.32
C HIS A 32 5.09 5.98 5.14
N PHE A 33 5.25 5.02 4.22
CA PHE A 33 6.54 4.46 3.82
C PHE A 33 7.50 5.56 3.35
N SER A 34 7.03 6.43 2.46
CA SER A 34 7.85 7.50 1.86
C SER A 34 8.40 8.47 2.92
N ARG A 35 7.58 8.83 3.93
CA ARG A 35 7.99 9.68 5.04
C ARG A 35 9.08 9.03 5.89
N LEU A 36 8.83 7.81 6.38
CA LEU A 36 9.78 7.09 7.23
C LEU A 36 11.10 6.78 6.51
N TRP A 37 11.02 6.45 5.22
CA TRP A 37 12.20 6.20 4.39
C TRP A 37 13.05 7.46 4.21
N THR A 38 12.42 8.60 3.92
CA THR A 38 13.11 9.89 3.78
C THR A 38 13.76 10.32 5.10
N GLU A 39 13.06 10.17 6.23
CA GLU A 39 13.62 10.42 7.57
C GLU A 39 14.85 9.53 7.85
N CYS A 40 14.77 8.24 7.50
CA CYS A 40 15.88 7.30 7.60
C CYS A 40 17.08 7.70 6.74
N GLN A 41 16.86 8.08 5.49
CA GLN A 41 17.92 8.54 4.58
C GLN A 41 18.59 9.82 5.09
N ASN A 42 17.81 10.77 5.61
CA ASN A 42 18.32 12.01 6.19
C ASN A 42 19.14 11.78 7.47
N CYS A 43 18.76 10.79 8.28
CA CYS A 43 19.50 10.38 9.46
C CYS A 43 20.83 9.71 9.09
N ALA A 44 20.80 8.76 8.14
CA ALA A 44 21.99 8.01 7.72
C ALA A 44 22.89 8.75 6.72
N LYS A 45 22.47 9.93 6.22
CA LYS A 45 23.18 10.74 5.22
C LYS A 45 23.51 9.98 3.93
N THR A 46 22.64 9.05 3.54
CA THR A 46 22.75 8.31 2.28
C THR A 46 21.52 8.57 1.40
N MET A 47 21.74 9.05 0.17
CA MET A 47 20.68 9.27 -0.81
C MET A 47 20.53 8.08 -1.76
N HIS A 48 21.66 7.56 -2.26
CA HIS A 48 21.67 6.52 -3.30
C HIS A 48 21.90 5.11 -2.73
N ASP A 49 22.59 5.01 -1.58
CA ASP A 49 22.88 3.72 -0.96
C ASP A 49 21.79 3.32 0.05
N LYS A 50 21.72 2.01 0.28
CA LYS A 50 20.79 1.41 1.24
C LYS A 50 21.01 1.95 2.65
N VAL A 51 19.94 2.35 3.33
CA VAL A 51 19.98 2.73 4.75
C VAL A 51 20.23 1.51 5.64
N ASN A 52 21.46 1.37 6.16
CA ASN A 52 21.86 0.26 7.05
C ASN A 52 21.81 0.64 8.54
N CYS A 53 20.68 1.15 9.02
CA CYS A 53 20.47 1.44 10.44
C CYS A 53 20.14 0.18 11.25
N SER A 54 20.80 -0.04 12.39
CA SER A 54 20.59 -1.16 13.33
C SER A 54 20.33 -0.69 14.77
N ALA A 55 20.05 0.60 14.97
CA ALA A 55 19.77 1.18 16.28
C ALA A 55 18.42 0.69 16.82
N ARG A 56 18.44 -0.17 17.84
CA ARG A 56 17.23 -0.74 18.46
C ARG A 56 16.42 0.29 19.26
N ASP A 57 17.10 1.34 19.73
CA ASP A 57 16.48 2.45 20.46
C ASP A 57 15.83 3.48 19.52
N CYS A 58 16.01 3.33 18.20
CA CYS A 58 15.36 4.19 17.23
C CYS A 58 13.90 3.74 17.02
N PRO A 59 12.89 4.59 17.28
CA PRO A 59 11.49 4.22 17.08
C PRO A 59 11.18 3.89 15.61
N ILE A 60 11.89 4.52 14.66
CA ILE A 60 11.71 4.31 13.22
C ILE A 60 12.18 2.92 12.77
N TYR A 61 13.12 2.28 13.48
CA TYR A 61 13.71 0.99 13.08
C TYR A 61 12.65 -0.10 12.90
N TYR A 62 11.71 -0.22 13.84
CA TYR A 62 10.62 -1.19 13.75
C TYR A 62 9.48 -0.70 12.83
N MET A 63 9.16 0.60 12.87
CA MET A 63 8.10 1.17 12.04
C MET A 63 8.36 0.99 10.55
N ARG A 64 9.61 1.21 10.09
CA ARG A 64 9.95 1.05 8.67
C ARG A 64 9.79 -0.39 8.18
N GLU A 65 10.15 -1.39 9.00
CA GLU A 65 10.06 -2.79 8.60
C GLU A 65 8.60 -3.25 8.58
N LYS A 66 7.82 -2.82 9.57
CA LYS A 66 6.38 -3.04 9.62
C LYS A 66 5.69 -2.47 8.38
N VAL A 67 5.90 -1.18 8.08
CA VAL A 67 5.29 -0.52 6.92
C VAL A 67 5.71 -1.15 5.60
N ARG A 68 6.95 -1.65 5.50
CA ARG A 68 7.41 -2.41 4.33
C ARG A 68 6.69 -3.76 4.18
N GLY A 69 6.29 -4.38 5.28
CA GLY A 69 5.37 -5.53 5.29
C GLY A 69 3.97 -5.14 4.84
N ASP A 70 3.39 -4.12 5.49
CA ASP A 70 2.03 -3.63 5.22
C ASP A 70 1.86 -3.22 3.76
N LEU A 71 2.87 -2.56 3.17
CA LEU A 71 2.86 -2.15 1.77
C LEU A 71 2.81 -3.35 0.81
N ARG A 72 3.58 -4.41 1.09
CA ARG A 72 3.56 -5.65 0.29
C ARG A 72 2.21 -6.34 0.35
N GLU A 73 1.62 -6.42 1.53
CA GLU A 73 0.28 -7.00 1.71
C GLU A 73 -0.78 -6.18 0.95
N ALA A 74 -0.72 -4.86 1.06
CA ALA A 74 -1.68 -3.97 0.40
C ALA A 74 -1.58 -4.03 -1.14
N HIS A 75 -0.36 -4.13 -1.70
CA HIS A 75 -0.19 -4.35 -3.15
C HIS A 75 -0.70 -5.74 -3.58
N SER A 76 -0.38 -6.80 -2.83
CA SER A 76 -0.89 -8.15 -3.15
C SER A 76 -2.43 -8.20 -3.12
N ALA A 77 -3.06 -7.40 -2.27
CA ALA A 77 -4.51 -7.25 -2.25
C ALA A 77 -5.06 -6.53 -3.49
N LEU A 78 -4.31 -5.61 -4.12
CA LEU A 78 -4.69 -4.95 -5.38
C LEU A 78 -4.46 -5.84 -6.61
N GLU A 79 -3.40 -6.66 -6.63
CA GLU A 79 -3.10 -7.56 -7.76
C GLU A 79 -4.27 -8.52 -8.07
N ARG A 80 -5.08 -8.85 -7.07
CA ARG A 80 -6.29 -9.68 -7.23
C ARG A 80 -7.35 -9.09 -8.16
N PHE A 81 -7.32 -7.78 -8.42
CA PHE A 81 -8.26 -7.11 -9.34
C PHE A 81 -7.78 -7.16 -10.81
N GLY A 82 -6.55 -7.63 -11.06
CA GLY A 82 -5.96 -7.68 -12.40
C GLY A 82 -5.30 -6.36 -12.83
N VAL A 83 -4.69 -6.40 -14.02
CA VAL A 83 -4.05 -5.23 -14.61
C VAL A 83 -5.12 -4.35 -15.25
N PRO A 84 -5.16 -3.03 -14.98
CA PRO A 84 -6.06 -2.13 -15.69
C PRO A 84 -5.75 -2.18 -17.19
N SER A 85 -6.74 -2.56 -18.00
CA SER A 85 -6.72 -2.38 -19.44
C SER A 85 -7.28 -1.00 -19.76
N TRP A 86 -6.41 -0.09 -20.20
CA TRP A 86 -6.77 1.23 -20.72
C TRP A 86 -7.18 1.14 -22.20
#